data_AF-A0A2K3JTM0-F1
#
_entry.id   AF-A0A2K3JTM0-F1
#
_cell.length_a   1.000
_cell.length_b   1.000
_cell.length_c   1.000
_cell.angle_alpha   90.00
_cell.angle_beta   90.00
_cell.angle_gamma   90.00
#
_symmetry.space_group_name_H-M   'P 1'
#
loop_
_entity.id
_entity.type
_entity.pdbx_description
1 polymer ?
#
loop_
_entity_poly.entity_id
_entity_poly.type
_entity_poly.pdbx_seq_one_letter_code
_entity_poly.pdbx_strand_id
1 'polypeptide(L)'
;GEVIYMTNKPKEIVDIDAGDANNELAAVEYLEDIYKFCKIVENENRPHDYMDSQPEINEKKSAILIDWLVDVHTKFQILPEAFYLTINIVDRLLAVKLVPRRELQLVASVLC
;
A
#
# COMPACT_ATOMS: atom_id res chain seq x y z
N GLY A 1 -25.05 1.99 35.23
CA GLY A 1 -24.14 2.75 34.37
C GLY A 1 -22.75 2.51 34.90
N GLU A 2 -22.04 1.56 34.31
CA GLU A 2 -20.70 1.17 34.74
C GLU A 2 -19.76 1.39 33.57
N VAL A 3 -18.82 2.31 33.77
CA VAL A 3 -17.78 2.68 32.82
C VAL A 3 -16.70 1.62 32.91
N ILE A 4 -16.58 0.78 31.88
CA ILE A 4 -15.54 -0.24 31.78
C ILE A 4 -14.22 0.48 31.50
N TYR A 5 -13.32 0.46 32.48
CA TYR A 5 -11.93 0.85 32.30
C TYR A 5 -11.29 -0.06 31.23
N MET A 6 -10.98 0.49 30.06
CA MET A 6 -10.12 -0.18 29.09
C MET A 6 -8.70 -0.24 29.67
N THR A 7 -8.35 -1.36 30.29
CA THR A 7 -6.98 -1.64 30.68
C THR A 7 -6.14 -1.81 29.42
N ASN A 8 -5.36 -0.78 29.09
CA ASN A 8 -4.31 -0.83 28.09
C ASN A 8 -3.21 -1.78 28.60
N LYS A 9 -3.31 -3.07 28.28
CA LYS A 9 -2.19 -4.00 28.46
C LYS A 9 -1.27 -3.85 27.25
N PRO A 10 0.04 -3.58 27.43
CA PRO A 10 0.97 -3.63 26.32
C PRO A 10 0.94 -5.04 25.74
N LYS A 11 0.67 -5.16 24.43
CA LYS A 11 0.81 -6.43 23.71
C LYS A 11 2.27 -6.83 23.83
N GLU A 12 2.52 -7.98 24.45
CA GLU A 12 3.83 -8.62 24.47
C GLU A 12 4.22 -8.87 23.01
N ILE A 13 5.25 -8.18 22.53
CA ILE A 13 5.70 -8.27 21.14
C ILE A 13 6.53 -9.55 21.06
N VAL A 14 5.92 -10.59 20.47
CA VAL A 14 6.62 -11.85 20.21
C VAL A 14 7.60 -11.61 19.07
N ASP A 15 8.89 -11.86 19.32
CA ASP A 15 9.91 -11.87 18.28
C ASP A 15 9.73 -13.13 17.42
N ILE A 16 9.12 -12.93 16.25
CA ILE A 16 8.84 -14.00 15.27
C ILE A 16 10.10 -14.43 14.51
N ASP A 17 11.16 -13.62 14.55
CA ASP A 17 12.40 -13.81 13.80
C ASP A 17 13.50 -14.47 14.66
N ALA A 18 13.24 -14.72 15.94
CA ALA A 18 14.15 -15.38 16.87
C ALA A 18 14.65 -16.75 16.38
N GLY A 19 13.86 -17.44 15.55
CA GLY A 19 14.22 -18.71 14.93
C GLY A 19 15.27 -18.60 13.80
N ASP A 20 15.41 -17.42 13.22
CA ASP A 20 16.29 -17.15 12.06
C ASP A 20 17.62 -16.49 12.45
N ALA A 21 17.87 -16.29 13.74
CA ALA A 21 19.07 -15.62 14.26
C ALA A 21 20.40 -16.24 13.80
N ASN A 22 20.42 -17.54 13.46
CA ASN A 22 21.60 -18.25 12.96
C ASN A 22 21.58 -18.49 11.44
N ASN A 23 20.62 -17.93 10.72
CA ASN A 23 20.50 -18.06 9.27
C ASN A 23 21.17 -16.85 8.60
N GLU A 24 22.40 -17.04 8.10
CA GLU A 24 23.14 -15.98 7.38
C GLU A 24 22.38 -15.44 6.16
N LEU A 25 21.47 -16.22 5.55
CA LEU A 25 20.64 -15.78 4.43
C LEU A 25 19.43 -14.94 4.86
N ALA A 26 19.04 -14.99 6.14
CA ALA A 26 17.93 -14.21 6.67
C ALA A 26 18.33 -12.74 6.94
N ALA A 27 19.62 -12.42 6.91
CA ALA A 27 20.14 -11.06 7.05
C ALA A 27 19.56 -10.30 8.26
N VAL A 28 19.32 -11.02 9.37
CA VAL A 28 18.59 -10.53 10.55
C VAL A 28 19.24 -9.28 11.15
N GLU A 29 20.56 -9.12 11.01
CA GLU A 29 21.29 -7.93 11.45
C GLU A 29 20.83 -6.63 10.79
N TYR A 30 20.31 -6.69 9.56
CA TYR A 30 19.80 -5.52 8.82
C TYR A 30 18.29 -5.36 8.95
N LEU A 31 17.59 -6.35 9.49
CA LEU A 31 16.13 -6.40 9.48
C LEU A 31 15.52 -5.18 10.18
N GLU A 32 16.05 -4.79 11.34
CA GLU A 32 15.55 -3.65 12.09
C GLU A 32 15.74 -2.33 11.33
N ASP A 33 16.87 -2.17 10.64
CA ASP A 33 17.18 -0.97 9.87
C ASP A 33 16.36 -0.90 8.57
N ILE A 34 16.20 -2.03 7.88
CA ILE A 34 15.31 -2.16 6.72
C ILE A 34 13.88 -1.83 7.14
N TYR A 35 13.40 -2.38 8.26
CA TYR A 35 12.06 -2.12 8.77
C TYR A 35 11.85 -0.65 9.11
N LYS A 36 12.81 -0.02 9.82
CA LYS A 36 12.79 1.42 10.12
C LYS A 36 12.76 2.25 8.84
N PHE A 37 13.56 1.91 7.85
CA PHE A 37 13.57 2.59 6.56
C PHE A 37 12.23 2.46 5.84
N CYS A 38 11.69 1.23 5.72
CA CYS A 38 10.38 0.98 5.12
C CYS A 38 9.29 1.80 5.82
N LYS A 39 9.27 1.84 7.16
CA LYS A 39 8.33 2.66 7.95
C LYS A 39 8.40 4.16 7.61
N ILE A 40 9.60 4.70 7.43
CA ILE A 40 9.80 6.11 7.05
C ILE A 40 9.26 6.33 5.65
N VAL A 41 9.66 5.49 4.69
CA VAL A 41 9.26 5.59 3.28
C VAL A 41 7.76 5.39 3.10
N GLU A 42 7.12 4.49 3.85
CA GLU A 42 5.67 4.30 3.86
C GLU A 42 4.94 5.59 4.26
N ASN A 43 5.45 6.30 5.27
CA ASN A 43 4.84 7.53 5.73
C ASN A 43 5.03 8.68 4.73
N GLU A 44 6.19 8.76 4.08
CA GLU A 44 6.47 9.75 3.02
C GLU A 44 5.66 9.52 1.74
N ASN A 45 5.42 8.26 1.38
CA ASN A 45 4.72 7.89 0.15
C ASN A 45 3.22 7.65 0.35
N ARG A 46 2.68 8.00 1.51
CA ARG A 46 1.26 7.89 1.79
C ARG A 46 0.49 8.91 0.95
N PRO A 47 -0.44 8.50 0.07
CA PRO A 47 -1.30 9.45 -0.62
C PRO A 47 -2.16 10.21 0.40
N HIS A 48 -2.28 11.52 0.22
CA HIS A 48 -3.23 12.34 0.98
C HIS A 48 -4.66 11.95 0.65
N ASP A 49 -5.62 12.22 1.54
CA ASP A 49 -7.03 11.98 1.24
C ASP A 49 -7.48 12.88 0.08
N TYR A 50 -7.61 12.28 -1.10
CA TYR A 50 -7.89 12.96 -2.35
C TYR A 50 -9.31 12.70 -2.87
N MET A 51 -10.07 11.87 -2.16
CA MET A 51 -11.40 11.48 -2.63
C MET A 51 -12.36 12.67 -2.66
N ASP A 52 -12.25 13.57 -1.68
CA ASP A 52 -13.07 14.79 -1.61
C ASP A 52 -12.65 15.86 -2.63
N SER A 53 -11.41 15.82 -3.11
CA SER A 53 -10.88 16.81 -4.07
C SER A 53 -11.09 16.40 -5.53
N GLN A 54 -11.53 15.17 -5.79
CA GLN A 54 -11.75 14.64 -7.14
C GLN A 54 -13.25 14.71 -7.53
N PRO A 55 -13.65 15.59 -8.46
CA PRO A 55 -15.04 15.71 -8.90
C PRO A 55 -15.52 14.50 -9.70
N GLU A 56 -14.61 13.76 -10.33
CA GLU A 56 -14.94 12.62 -11.18
C GLU A 56 -14.71 11.26 -10.53
N ILE A 57 -13.99 11.18 -9.41
CA ILE A 57 -13.65 9.92 -8.73
C ILE A 57 -14.33 9.91 -7.36
N ASN A 58 -15.12 8.86 -7.12
CA ASN A 58 -15.64 8.54 -5.80
C ASN A 58 -15.15 7.12 -5.41
N GLU A 59 -15.35 6.72 -4.16
CA GLU A 59 -14.96 5.38 -3.67
C GLU A 59 -15.44 4.24 -4.59
N LYS A 60 -16.68 4.32 -5.11
CA LYS A 60 -17.22 3.33 -6.06
C LYS A 60 -16.48 3.30 -7.39
N LYS A 61 -16.06 4.44 -7.94
CA LYS A 61 -15.30 4.52 -9.19
C LYS A 61 -13.84 4.11 -8.99
N SER A 62 -13.28 4.37 -7.81
CA SER A 62 -11.97 3.85 -7.40
C SER A 62 -11.99 2.32 -7.39
N ALA A 63 -13.02 1.71 -6.78
CA ALA A 63 -13.19 0.26 -6.80
C ALA A 63 -13.24 -0.34 -8.22
N ILE A 64 -13.95 0.31 -9.15
CA ILE A 64 -14.01 -0.13 -10.56
C ILE A 64 -12.64 -0.01 -11.27
N LEU A 65 -11.85 1.01 -10.94
CA LEU A 65 -10.50 1.16 -11.51
C LEU A 65 -9.57 0.06 -10.99
N ILE A 66 -9.62 -0.23 -9.68
CA ILE A 66 -8.84 -1.29 -9.05
C ILE A 66 -9.25 -2.67 -9.59
N ASP A 67 -10.55 -2.94 -9.74
CA ASP A 67 -11.07 -4.18 -10.31
C ASP A 67 -10.53 -4.43 -11.72
N TRP A 68 -10.56 -3.40 -12.58
CA TRP A 68 -9.95 -3.48 -13.91
C TRP A 68 -8.43 -3.66 -13.88
N LEU A 69 -7.73 -3.02 -12.94
CA LEU A 69 -6.29 -3.20 -12.74
C LEU A 69 -5.95 -4.63 -12.32
N VAL A 70 -6.76 -5.26 -11.47
CA VAL A 70 -6.61 -6.67 -11.08
C VAL A 70 -6.80 -7.60 -12.27
N ASP A 71 -7.79 -7.35 -13.12
CA ASP A 71 -8.01 -8.13 -14.36
C ASP A 71 -6.79 -8.04 -15.29
N VAL A 72 -6.22 -6.84 -15.46
CA VAL A 72 -5.02 -6.62 -16.27
C VAL A 72 -3.82 -7.35 -15.66
N HIS A 73 -3.56 -7.15 -14.37
CA HIS A 73 -2.47 -7.80 -13.64
C HIS A 73 -2.51 -9.33 -13.78
N THR A 74 -3.70 -9.91 -13.58
CA THR A 74 -3.93 -11.36 -13.69
C THR A 74 -3.68 -11.86 -15.11
N LYS A 75 -4.09 -11.08 -16.12
CA LYS A 75 -3.92 -11.43 -17.54
C LYS A 75 -2.45 -11.43 -17.98
N PHE A 76 -1.64 -10.52 -17.45
CA PHE A 76 -0.21 -10.40 -17.78
C PHE A 76 0.71 -11.18 -16.84
N GLN A 77 0.16 -11.84 -15.81
CA GLN A 77 0.94 -12.58 -14.79
C GLN A 77 2.05 -11.74 -14.17
N ILE A 78 1.76 -10.47 -13.90
CA ILE A 78 2.70 -9.54 -13.30
C ILE A 78 2.98 -9.96 -11.85
N LEU A 79 4.18 -9.66 -11.35
CA LEU A 79 4.52 -9.91 -9.95
C LEU A 79 3.62 -9.07 -9.01
N PRO A 80 3.14 -9.62 -7.89
CA PRO A 80 2.34 -8.86 -6.92
C PRO A 80 3.02 -7.57 -6.46
N GLU A 81 4.34 -7.58 -6.31
CA GLU A 81 5.15 -6.43 -5.92
C GLU A 81 5.00 -5.25 -6.91
N ALA A 82 5.00 -5.55 -8.21
CA ALA A 82 4.79 -4.55 -9.25
C ALA A 82 3.36 -4.01 -9.24
N PHE A 83 2.37 -4.84 -8.92
CA PHE A 83 0.98 -4.41 -8.77
C PHE A 83 0.80 -3.37 -7.66
N TYR A 84 1.36 -3.66 -6.48
CA TYR A 84 1.26 -2.75 -5.34
C TYR A 84 1.96 -1.42 -5.62
N LEU A 85 3.08 -1.44 -6.33
CA LEU A 85 3.76 -0.22 -6.80
C LEU A 85 2.88 0.57 -7.77
N THR A 86 2.25 -0.09 -8.75
CA THR A 86 1.34 0.58 -9.70
C THR A 86 0.17 1.24 -8.98
N ILE A 87 -0.47 0.55 -8.04
CA ILE A 87 -1.56 1.13 -7.22
C ILE A 87 -1.05 2.35 -6.44
N ASN A 88 0.09 2.23 -5.77
CA ASN A 88 0.66 3.35 -5.00
C ASN A 88 1.04 4.55 -5.87
N ILE A 89 1.47 4.34 -7.12
CA ILE A 89 1.74 5.42 -8.09
C ILE A 89 0.43 6.08 -8.54
N VAL A 90 -0.58 5.27 -8.87
CA VAL A 90 -1.90 5.76 -9.31
C VAL A 90 -2.55 6.62 -8.23
N ASP A 91 -2.58 6.14 -6.97
CA ASP A 91 -3.18 6.88 -5.87
C ASP A 91 -2.47 8.21 -5.61
N ARG A 92 -1.14 8.25 -5.70
CA ARG A 92 -0.37 9.52 -5.59
C ARG A 92 -0.61 10.45 -6.77
N LEU A 93 -0.77 9.93 -7.99
CA LEU A 93 -1.11 10.75 -9.15
C LEU A 93 -2.48 11.40 -8.98
N LEU A 94 -3.46 10.64 -8.48
CA LEU A 94 -4.80 11.14 -8.15
C LEU A 94 -4.78 12.14 -6.99
N ALA A 95 -3.84 12.02 -6.05
CA ALA A 95 -3.71 12.99 -4.98
C ALA A 95 -3.23 14.38 -5.45
N VAL A 96 -2.50 14.44 -6.57
CA VAL A 96 -1.87 15.69 -7.04
C VAL A 96 -2.55 16.26 -8.30
N LYS A 97 -3.22 15.41 -9.10
CA LYS A 97 -3.84 15.83 -10.37
C LYS A 97 -5.25 15.30 -10.51
N LEU A 98 -6.11 16.16 -11.08
CA LEU A 98 -7.38 15.75 -11.65
C LEU A 98 -7.09 15.01 -12.95
N VAL A 99 -7.34 13.71 -12.98
CA VAL A 99 -7.07 12.87 -14.16
C VAL A 99 -8.37 12.21 -14.61
N PRO A 100 -8.81 12.41 -15.86
CA PRO A 100 -10.00 11.74 -16.36
C PRO A 100 -9.75 10.24 -16.50
N ARG A 101 -10.82 9.44 -16.35
CA ARG A 101 -10.76 7.96 -16.36
C ARG A 101 -9.97 7.37 -17.54
N ARG A 102 -10.09 7.96 -18.73
CA ARG A 102 -9.43 7.47 -19.95
C ARG A 102 -7.90 7.58 -19.88
N GLU A 103 -7.39 8.61 -19.21
CA GLU A 103 -5.96 8.81 -18.99
C GLU A 103 -5.43 7.89 -17.91
N LEU A 104 -6.22 7.60 -16.86
CA LEU A 104 -5.87 6.60 -15.84
C LEU A 104 -5.68 5.20 -16.44
N GLN A 105 -6.58 4.79 -17.34
CA GLN A 105 -6.45 3.51 -18.05
C GLN A 105 -5.18 3.45 -18.90
N LEU A 106 -4.79 4.57 -19.54
CA LEU A 106 -3.55 4.65 -20.31
C LEU A 106 -2.33 4.52 -19.40
N VAL A 107 -2.26 5.30 -18.31
CA VAL A 107 -1.14 5.27 -17.35
C VAL A 107 -0.96 3.86 -16.77
N ALA A 108 -2.06 3.24 -16.33
CA ALA A 108 -2.06 1.88 -15.82
C ALA A 108 -1.60 0.85 -16.87
N SER A 109 -2.04 0.97 -18.13
CA SER A 109 -1.62 0.06 -19.21
C SER A 109 -0.15 0.20 -19.62
N VAL A 110 0.50 1.34 -19.33
CA VAL A 110 1.93 1.57 -19.60
C VAL A 110 2.80 1.13 -18.44
N LEU A 111 2.25 1.11 -17.21
CA LEU A 111 2.94 0.70 -15.99
C LEU A 111 2.88 -0.82 -15.74
N CYS A 112 1.87 -1.51 -16.30
CA CYS A 112 1.76 -2.97 -16.31
C CYS A 112 2.54 -3.58 -17.48
#